data_AF-A0A955ILC8-F1
#
_entry.id   AF-A0A955ILC8-F1
#
_cell.length_a   1.000
_cell.length_b   1.000
_cell.length_c   1.000
_cell.angle_alpha   90.00
_cell.angle_beta   90.00
_cell.angle_gamma   90.00
#
_symmetry.space_group_name_H-M   'P 1'
#
loop_
_entity.id
_entity.type
_entity.pdbx_description
1 polymer ?
#
loop_
_entity_poly.entity_id
_entity_poly.type
_entity_poly.pdbx_seq_one_letter_code
_entity_poly.pdbx_strand_id
1 'polypeptide(L)' 'MYGILGLIVFVLDIIAIVSVLGGRGSVGHKLLWTLVIILLPLLGMILYFVIGRSAADA' A
#
# COMPACT_ATOMS: atom_id res chain seq x y z
N MET A 1 -4.27 23.46 8.93
CA MET A 1 -3.80 23.37 7.53
C MET A 1 -3.22 21.97 7.23
N TYR A 2 -3.91 20.89 7.60
CA TYR A 2 -3.44 19.50 7.40
C TYR A 2 -4.45 18.58 6.69
N GLY A 3 -5.62 19.09 6.30
CA GLY A 3 -6.68 18.23 5.74
C GLY A 3 -6.32 17.64 4.38
N ILE A 4 -5.65 18.41 3.51
CA ILE A 4 -5.42 17.99 2.12
C ILE A 4 -4.28 16.96 2.03
N LEU A 5 -3.15 17.19 2.72
CA LEU A 5 -2.03 16.24 2.71
C LEU A 5 -2.41 14.90 3.35
N GLY A 6 -3.13 14.92 4.48
CA GLY A 6 -3.63 13.70 5.11
C GLY A 6 -4.63 12.95 4.22
N LEU A 7 -5.49 13.68 3.51
CA LEU A 7 -6.44 13.09 2.56
C LEU A 7 -5.73 12.44 1.35
N ILE A 8 -4.68 13.07 0.83
CA ILE A 8 -3.87 12.50 -0.26
C ILE A 8 -3.24 11.19 0.19
N VAL A 9 -2.59 11.17 1.36
CA VAL A 9 -1.98 9.93 1.90
C VAL A 9 -3.03 8.85 2.07
N PHE A 10 -4.18 9.19 2.66
CA PHE A 10 -5.27 8.23 2.84
C PHE A 10 -5.82 7.65 1.53
N VAL A 11 -6.00 8.48 0.50
CA VAL A 11 -6.43 8.01 -0.83
C VAL A 11 -5.37 7.10 -1.45
N LEU A 12 -4.10 7.44 -1.32
CA LEU A 12 -3.00 6.62 -1.84
C LEU A 12 -2.85 5.30 -1.08
N ASP A 13 -3.12 5.27 0.23
CA ASP A 13 -3.16 4.03 1.02
C ASP A 13 -4.23 3.07 0.50
N ILE A 14 -5.42 3.59 0.19
CA ILE A 14 -6.50 2.77 -0.42
C ILE A 14 -6.04 2.20 -1.76
N ILE A 15 -5.42 3.02 -2.61
CA ILE A 15 -4.91 2.56 -3.92
C ILE A 15 -3.86 1.47 -3.72
N ALA A 16 -2.94 1.64 -2.78
CA ALA A 16 -1.91 0.66 -2.47
C ALA A 16 -2.52 -0.67 -2.01
N ILE A 17 -3.47 -0.64 -1.06
CA ILE A 17 -4.15 -1.85 -0.56
C ILE A 17 -4.94 -2.54 -1.68
N VAL A 18 -5.67 -1.79 -2.52
CA VAL A 18 -6.38 -2.38 -3.67
C VAL A 18 -5.41 -3.04 -4.65
N SER A 19 -4.25 -2.43 -4.90
CA SER A 19 -3.20 -3.03 -5.75
C SER A 19 -2.67 -4.34 -5.16
N VAL A 20 -2.41 -4.39 -3.84
CA VAL A 20 -1.98 -5.62 -3.13
C VAL A 20 -3.04 -6.70 -3.25
N LEU A 21 -4.30 -6.37 -2.96
CA LEU A 21 -5.39 -7.34 -2.94
C LEU A 21 -5.80 -7.80 -4.34
N GLY A 22 -5.65 -6.96 -5.37
CA GLY A 22 -5.88 -7.30 -6.77
C GLY A 22 -4.75 -8.09 -7.44
N GLY A 23 -3.55 -8.07 -6.88
CA GLY A 23 -2.40 -8.82 -7.38
C GLY A 23 -2.55 -10.34 -7.33
N ARG A 24 -1.70 -11.07 -8.07
CA ARG A 24 -1.58 -12.54 -8.04
C ARG A 24 -0.54 -13.04 -7.04
N GLY A 25 0.01 -12.16 -6.19
CA GLY A 25 0.91 -12.51 -5.10
C GLY A 25 0.30 -13.51 -4.11
N SER A 26 1.16 -14.23 -3.39
CA SER A 26 0.74 -15.20 -2.37
C SER A 26 -0.03 -14.53 -1.23
N VAL A 27 -0.79 -15.32 -0.45
CA VAL A 27 -1.51 -14.81 0.73
C VAL A 27 -0.57 -14.13 1.72
N GLY A 28 0.65 -14.68 1.92
CA GLY A 28 1.66 -14.07 2.79
C GLY A 28 2.13 -12.70 2.32
N HIS A 29 2.34 -12.53 1.00
CA HIS A 29 2.69 -11.24 0.40
C HIS A 29 1.59 -10.20 0.62
N LYS A 30 0.33 -10.59 0.38
CA LYS A 30 -0.82 -9.71 0.57
C LYS A 30 -0.96 -9.25 2.02
N LEU A 31 -0.83 -10.18 2.95
CA LEU A 31 -0.92 -9.89 4.39
C LEU A 31 0.23 -8.99 4.84
N LEU A 32 1.47 -9.27 4.44
CA LEU A 32 2.63 -8.47 4.82
C LEU A 32 2.48 -7.02 4.37
N TRP A 33 2.16 -6.78 3.09
CA TRP A 33 2.09 -5.42 2.57
C TRP A 33 0.87 -4.66 3.07
N THR A 34 -0.28 -5.32 3.19
CA THR A 34 -1.47 -4.69 3.79
C THR A 34 -1.19 -4.24 5.22
N LEU A 35 -0.52 -5.08 6.02
CA LEU A 35 -0.19 -4.75 7.41
C LEU A 35 0.82 -3.60 7.50
N VAL A 36 1.84 -3.60 6.64
CA VAL A 36 2.85 -2.52 6.57
C VAL A 36 2.21 -1.19 6.19
N ILE A 37 1.31 -1.14 5.21
CA ILE A 37 0.61 0.09 4.80
C ILE A 37 -0.29 0.60 5.94
N ILE A 38 -1.05 -0.27 6.59
CA ILE A 38 -1.98 0.14 7.67
C ILE A 38 -1.20 0.64 8.90
N LEU A 39 -0.12 -0.03 9.29
CA LEU A 39 0.67 0.33 10.47
C LEU A 39 1.57 1.55 10.23
N LEU A 40 2.04 1.73 8.99
CA LEU A 40 2.88 2.85 8.58
C LEU A 40 2.27 3.45 7.30
N PRO A 41 1.30 4.37 7.39
CA PRO A 41 0.60 4.90 6.22
C PRO A 41 1.56 5.49 5.19
N LEU A 42 2.29 6.52 5.57
CA LEU A 42 3.18 7.21 4.64
C LEU A 42 4.37 6.34 4.19
N LEU A 43 5.06 5.70 5.13
CA LEU A 43 6.26 4.92 4.83
C LEU A 43 5.93 3.57 4.18
N GLY A 44 4.91 2.87 4.66
CA GLY A 44 4.46 1.60 4.14
C GLY A 44 3.90 1.72 2.73
N MET A 45 3.14 2.78 2.44
CA MET A 45 2.73 3.12 1.08
C MET A 45 3.93 3.35 0.16
N ILE A 46 4.90 4.18 0.56
CA ILE A 46 6.11 4.45 -0.25
C ILE A 46 6.89 3.15 -0.49
N LEU A 47 7.13 2.36 0.55
CA LEU A 47 7.84 1.09 0.46
C LEU A 47 7.09 0.10 -0.44
N TYR A 48 5.76 0.07 -0.38
CA TYR A 48 4.97 -0.75 -1.28
C TYR A 48 5.19 -0.33 -2.73
N PHE A 49 5.04 0.95 -3.08
CA PHE A 49 5.18 1.37 -4.48
C PHE A 49 6.61 1.22 -5.04
N VAL A 50 7.63 1.30 -4.20
CA VAL A 50 9.04 1.20 -4.64
C VAL A 50 9.56 -0.24 -4.63
N ILE A 51 9.18 -1.03 -3.62
CA ILE A 51 9.75 -2.37 -3.37
C ILE A 51 8.68 -3.45 -3.45
N GLY A 52 7.53 -3.23 -2.81
CA GLY A 52 6.48 -4.25 -2.68
C GLY A 52 5.71 -4.55 -3.97
N ARG A 53 5.51 -3.53 -4.79
CA ARG A 53 4.82 -3.59 -6.08
C ARG A 53 5.74 -4.24 -7.10
N SER A 54 5.79 -5.56 -7.03
CA SER A 54 6.51 -6.41 -7.95
C SER A 54 5.59 -6.90 -9.08
N ALA A 55 6.14 -7.63 -10.06
CA ALA A 55 5.35 -8.25 -11.15
C ALA A 55 4.22 -9.19 -10.65
N ALA A 56 4.20 -9.55 -9.37
CA ALA A 56 3.11 -10.29 -8.75
C ALA A 56 1.85 -9.43 -8.54
N ASP A 57 1.98 -8.10 -8.42
CA ASP A 57 0.87 -7.16 -8.18
C ASP A 57 0.64 -6.17 -9.34
N ALA A 58 1.47 -6.25 -10.39
CA ALA A 58 1.34 -5.49 -11.63
C ALA A 58 0.41 -6.20 -12.62
#